data_AF-A0A935BLP8-F1
#
_entry.id   AF-A0A935BLP8-F1
#
_cell.length_a   1.000
_cell.length_b   1.000
_cell.length_c   1.000
_cell.angle_alpha   90.00
_cell.angle_beta   90.00
_cell.angle_gamma   90.00
#
_symmetry.space_group_name_H-M   'P 1'
#
loop_
_entity.id
_entity.type
_entity.pdbx_description
1 polymer ?
#
loop_
_entity_poly.entity_id
_entity_poly.type
_entity_poly.pdbx_seq_one_letter_code
_entity_poly.pdbx_strand_id
1 'polypeptide(L)'
;MTLPDIFQPYEKLIEIEVLGEKQMVPENNTILRCFQFLSMESISYGDFCWNGDCLNCKVWVRDGEKEKALIACRAMVSPDLEIVRVSDDIEFS
;
A
#
# COMPACT_ATOMS: atom_id res chain seq x y z
N MET A 1 7.32 -1.62 -28.69
CA MET A 1 7.15 -2.45 -27.48
C MET A 1 6.73 -1.50 -26.39
N THR A 2 5.45 -1.49 -26.03
CA THR A 2 4.95 -0.67 -24.91
C THR A 2 5.49 -1.29 -23.63
N LEU A 3 6.11 -0.49 -22.76
CA LEU A 3 6.48 -0.90 -21.41
C LEU A 3 5.23 -1.55 -20.78
N PRO A 4 5.31 -2.73 -20.13
CA PRO A 4 4.21 -3.18 -19.29
C PRO A 4 3.98 -2.07 -18.26
N ASP A 5 2.78 -1.49 -18.30
CA ASP A 5 2.40 -0.37 -17.46
C ASP A 5 2.64 -0.79 -16.01
N ILE A 6 3.70 -0.24 -15.39
CA ILE A 6 4.12 -0.59 -14.02
C ILE A 6 2.99 -0.24 -13.04
N PHE A 7 2.16 0.74 -13.43
CA PHE A 7 0.96 1.16 -12.75
C PHE A 7 -0.26 0.60 -13.47
N GLN A 8 -1.17 -0.01 -12.72
CA GLN A 8 -2.49 -0.27 -13.29
C GLN A 8 -3.15 1.07 -13.61
N PRO A 9 -3.84 1.19 -14.76
CA PRO A 9 -4.60 2.39 -15.06
C PRO A 9 -5.64 2.61 -13.95
N TYR A 10 -5.65 3.82 -13.40
CA TYR A 10 -6.63 4.26 -12.41
C TYR A 10 -7.41 5.45 -12.98
N GLU A 11 -8.69 5.58 -12.64
CA GLU A 11 -9.53 6.67 -13.12
C GLU A 11 -9.53 7.87 -12.18
N LYS A 12 -9.29 7.62 -10.88
CA LYS A 12 -9.25 8.64 -9.83
C LYS A 12 -8.35 8.22 -8.67
N LEU A 13 -8.02 9.21 -7.84
CA LEU A 13 -7.42 8.97 -6.53
C LEU A 13 -8.54 8.87 -5.49
N ILE A 14 -8.37 7.98 -4.52
CA ILE A 14 -9.22 7.86 -3.34
C ILE A 14 -8.44 8.28 -2.09
N GLU A 15 -9.14 8.84 -1.12
CA GLU A 15 -8.56 9.18 0.19
C GLU A 15 -8.47 7.91 1.04
N ILE A 16 -7.32 7.70 1.68
CA ILE A 16 -7.11 6.71 2.73
C ILE A 16 -6.40 7.37 3.92
N GLU A 17 -6.41 6.72 5.08
CA GLU A 17 -5.63 7.17 6.24
C GLU A 17 -4.44 6.24 6.48
N VAL A 18 -3.24 6.81 6.59
CA VAL A 18 -2.00 6.10 6.87
C VAL A 18 -1.32 6.76 8.05
N LEU A 19 -1.20 6.05 9.17
CA LEU A 19 -0.56 6.51 10.40
C LEU A 19 -1.13 7.85 10.93
N GLY A 20 -2.44 8.07 10.75
CA GLY A 20 -3.12 9.30 11.16
C GLY A 20 -3.09 10.43 10.12
N GLU A 21 -2.48 10.22 8.96
CA GLU A 21 -2.40 11.20 7.88
C GLU A 21 -3.26 10.77 6.68
N LYS A 22 -4.01 11.72 6.13
CA LYS A 22 -4.81 11.50 4.92
C LYS A 22 -3.93 11.52 3.68
N GLN A 23 -4.03 10.48 2.87
CA GLN A 23 -3.25 10.28 1.65
C GLN A 23 -4.16 10.01 0.46
N MET A 24 -3.81 10.55 -0.71
CA MET A 24 -4.53 10.30 -1.96
C MET A 24 -3.78 9.25 -2.78
N VAL A 25 -4.44 8.13 -3.06
CA VAL A 25 -3.81 6.98 -3.73
C VAL A 25 -4.66 6.49 -4.90
N PRO A 26 -4.05 5.90 -5.94
CA PRO A 26 -4.79 5.36 -7.07
C PRO A 26 -5.71 4.24 -6.60
N GLU A 27 -6.98 4.31 -7.01
CA GLU A 27 -7.92 3.21 -6.77
C GLU A 27 -7.52 1.93 -7.54
N ASN A 28 -8.22 0.83 -7.27
CA ASN A 28 -8.03 -0.46 -7.96
C ASN A 28 -6.58 -0.99 -7.91
N ASN A 29 -5.82 -0.60 -6.89
CA ASN A 29 -4.46 -1.06 -6.67
C ASN A 29 -4.32 -1.81 -5.34
N THR A 30 -3.23 -2.58 -5.23
CA THR A 30 -2.85 -3.15 -3.94
C THR A 30 -2.27 -2.07 -3.04
N ILE A 31 -2.35 -2.25 -1.73
CA ILE A 31 -1.80 -1.30 -0.75
C ILE A 31 -0.31 -1.04 -1.02
N LEU A 32 0.48 -2.05 -1.37
CA LEU A 32 1.90 -1.85 -1.66
C LEU A 32 2.14 -1.01 -2.93
N ARG A 33 1.29 -1.15 -3.96
CA ARG A 33 1.34 -0.26 -5.13
C ARG A 33 0.95 1.19 -4.77
N CYS A 34 -0.01 1.37 -3.86
CA CYS A 34 -0.34 2.68 -3.33
C CYS A 34 0.83 3.29 -2.55
N PHE A 35 1.55 2.49 -1.75
CA PHE A 35 2.76 2.97 -1.08
C PHE A 35 3.87 3.33 -2.06
N GLN A 36 4.05 2.53 -3.12
CA GLN A 36 4.99 2.87 -4.21
C GLN A 36 4.61 4.17 -4.92
N PHE A 37 3.32 4.46 -5.08
CA PHE A 37 2.88 5.75 -5.61
C PHE A 37 3.25 6.92 -4.69
N LEU A 38 3.12 6.73 -3.37
CA LEU A 38 3.45 7.75 -2.37
C LEU A 38 4.96 7.93 -2.16
N SER A 39 5.73 6.84 -2.19
CA SER A 39 7.19 6.84 -2.01
C SER A 39 7.84 5.88 -3.00
N MET A 40 8.08 6.39 -4.21
CA MET A 40 8.50 5.59 -5.36
C MET A 40 9.84 4.90 -5.14
N GLU A 41 10.83 5.63 -4.63
CA GLU A 41 12.19 5.11 -4.50
C GLU A 41 12.28 4.06 -3.39
N SER A 42 11.82 4.39 -2.18
CA SER A 42 11.92 3.47 -1.02
C SER A 42 11.19 2.14 -1.28
N ILE A 43 10.00 2.19 -1.87
CA ILE A 43 9.21 0.98 -2.12
C ILE A 43 9.70 0.20 -3.34
N SER A 44 10.22 0.87 -4.37
CA SER A 44 10.74 0.17 -5.57
C SER A 44 12.06 -0.53 -5.31
N TYR A 45 12.90 0.03 -4.43
CA TYR A 45 14.21 -0.54 -4.09
C TYR A 45 14.25 -1.28 -2.75
N GLY A 46 13.13 -1.32 -2.01
CA GLY A 46 13.01 -2.04 -0.75
C GLY A 46 12.93 -3.57 -0.93
N ASP A 47 13.11 -4.28 0.18
CA ASP A 47 13.13 -5.75 0.23
C ASP A 47 11.71 -6.36 0.16
N PHE A 48 10.98 -6.10 -0.92
CA PHE A 48 9.63 -6.62 -1.14
C PHE A 48 9.59 -7.68 -2.24
N CYS A 49 9.04 -8.84 -1.92
CA CYS A 49 8.86 -9.94 -2.87
C CYS A 49 7.73 -9.75 -3.91
N TRP A 50 6.79 -8.83 -3.66
CA TRP A 50 5.57 -8.61 -4.47
C TRP A 50 4.66 -9.85 -4.69
N ASN A 51 4.95 -10.97 -4.03
CA ASN A 51 4.23 -12.23 -4.19
C ASN A 51 3.65 -12.78 -2.87
N GLY A 52 3.87 -12.09 -1.74
CA GLY A 52 3.34 -12.46 -0.43
C GLY A 52 4.19 -13.46 0.37
N ASP A 53 5.38 -13.84 -0.11
CA ASP A 53 6.22 -14.82 0.57
C ASP A 53 7.02 -14.23 1.74
N CYS A 54 7.60 -13.03 1.57
CA CYS A 54 8.51 -12.44 2.58
C CYS A 54 7.81 -11.82 3.80
N LEU A 55 6.55 -11.39 3.65
CA LEU A 55 5.79 -10.63 4.66
C LEU A 55 6.39 -9.27 5.10
N ASN A 56 7.45 -8.76 4.47
CA ASN A 56 8.05 -7.45 4.77
C ASN A 56 7.08 -6.28 4.52
N CYS A 57 6.09 -6.48 3.64
CA CYS A 57 5.03 -5.48 3.38
C CYS A 57 3.81 -5.63 4.30
N LYS A 58 4.00 -6.07 5.55
CA LYS A 58 2.89 -6.25 6.49
C LYS A 58 2.35 -4.90 6.96
N VAL A 59 1.04 -4.81 7.03
CA VAL A 59 0.33 -3.62 7.55
C VAL A 59 -0.78 -4.06 8.49
N TRP A 60 -1.17 -3.18 9.40
CA TRP A 60 -2.30 -3.38 10.29
C TRP A 60 -3.34 -2.32 9.98
N VAL A 61 -4.56 -2.78 9.73
CA VAL A 61 -5.70 -1.92 9.43
C VAL A 61 -6.68 -1.92 10.58
N ARG A 62 -7.35 -0.79 10.79
CA ARG A 62 -8.48 -0.70 11.73
C ARG A 62 -9.65 -1.53 11.22
N ASP A 63 -10.22 -2.34 12.10
CA ASP A 63 -11.44 -3.12 11.87
C ASP A 63 -12.33 -3.02 13.12
N GLY A 64 -13.16 -1.97 13.16
CA GLY A 64 -13.89 -1.58 14.37
C GLY A 64 -12.95 -1.24 15.52
N GLU A 65 -13.07 -1.94 16.66
CA GLU A 65 -12.21 -1.75 17.83
C GLU A 65 -10.90 -2.58 17.76
N LYS A 66 -10.70 -3.36 16.69
CA LYS A 66 -9.56 -4.27 16.54
C LYS A 66 -8.63 -3.83 15.41
N GLU A 67 -7.46 -4.45 15.40
CA GLU A 67 -6.53 -4.37 14.29
C GLU A 67 -6.46 -5.71 13.56
N LYS A 68 -6.40 -5.65 12.22
CA LYS A 68 -6.21 -6.82 11.38
C LYS A 68 -4.93 -6.68 10.57
N ALA A 69 -4.07 -7.69 10.64
CA ALA A 69 -2.87 -7.75 9.82
C ALA A 69 -3.20 -8.18 8.39
N LEU A 70 -2.65 -7.45 7.41
CA LEU A 70 -2.75 -7.73 5.98
C LEU A 70 -1.35 -7.78 5.35
N ILE A 71 -1.25 -8.41 4.17
CA ILE A 71 -0.06 -8.38 3.33
C ILE A 71 -0.31 -7.35 2.23
N ALA A 72 0.37 -6.21 2.28
CA ALA A 72 0.04 -5.05 1.44
C ALA A 72 0.14 -5.33 -0.07
N CYS A 73 1.03 -6.23 -0.51
CA CYS A 73 1.12 -6.63 -1.92
C CYS A 73 -0.03 -7.55 -2.40
N ARG A 74 -0.86 -8.05 -1.48
CA ARG A 74 -1.99 -8.94 -1.78
C ARG A 74 -3.34 -8.33 -1.39
N ALA A 75 -3.36 -7.28 -0.59
CA ALA A 75 -4.57 -6.59 -0.16
C ALA A 75 -4.87 -5.39 -1.07
N MET A 76 -6.14 -5.24 -1.46
CA MET A 76 -6.63 -4.11 -2.26
C MET A 76 -6.90 -2.90 -1.37
N VAL A 77 -6.72 -1.71 -1.94
CA VAL A 77 -7.10 -0.45 -1.30
C VAL A 77 -8.62 -0.24 -1.33
N SER A 78 -9.17 0.44 -0.32
CA SER A 78 -10.57 0.88 -0.27
C SER A 78 -10.67 2.27 0.38
N PRO A 79 -11.74 3.06 0.12
CA PRO A 79 -11.88 4.41 0.67
C PRO A 79 -12.04 4.51 2.19
N ASP A 80 -12.37 3.41 2.86
CA ASP A 80 -12.51 3.27 4.30
C ASP A 80 -11.25 2.72 4.98
N LEU A 81 -10.14 2.61 4.23
CA LEU A 81 -8.90 2.03 4.71
C LEU A 81 -8.19 2.99 5.69
N GLU A 82 -8.06 2.54 6.94
CA GLU A 82 -7.23 3.16 7.98
C GLU A 82 -6.08 2.22 8.34
N ILE A 83 -4.86 2.57 7.91
CA ILE A 83 -3.63 1.84 8.24
C ILE A 83 -3.02 2.44 9.50
N VAL A 84 -3.03 1.69 10.58
CA VAL A 84 -2.61 2.16 11.91
C VAL A 84 -1.17 1.78 12.26
N ARG A 85 -0.60 0.81 11.53
CA ARG A 85 0.80 0.39 11.67
C ARG A 85 1.31 -0.24 10.37
N VAL A 86 2.59 -0.08 10.11
CA VAL A 86 3.32 -0.68 8.99
C VAL A 86 4.54 -1.47 9.51
N SER A 87 5.09 -2.37 8.68
CA SER A 87 6.38 -3.02 8.97
C SER A 87 7.52 -2.01 8.96
N ASP A 88 8.60 -2.31 9.67
CA ASP A 88 9.81 -1.46 9.71
C ASP A 88 10.49 -1.34 8.33
N ASP A 89 10.24 -2.29 7.42
CA ASP A 89 10.74 -2.27 6.04
C ASP A 89 10.03 -1.21 5.15
N ILE A 90 8.89 -0.68 5.60
CA ILE A 90 8.12 0.32 4.84
C ILE A 90 8.54 1.71 5.29
N GLU A 91 9.29 2.39 4.42
CA GLU A 91 9.74 3.76 4.66
C GLU A 91 8.99 4.74 3.74
N PHE A 92 8.41 5.79 4.32
CA PHE A 92 7.84 6.91 3.59
C PHE A 92 8.83 8.08 3.68
N SER A 93 9.68 8.23 2.66
CA SER A 93 10.66 9.33 2.54
C SER A 93 10.10 10.52 1.77
#